data_AF-E6WKF4-F1
#
_entry.id   AF-E6WKF4-F1
#
_cell.length_a   1.000
_cell.length_b   1.000
_cell.length_c   1.000
_cell.angle_alpha   90.00
_cell.angle_beta   90.00
_cell.angle_gamma   90.00
#
_symmetry.space_group_name_H-M   'P 1'
#
loop_
_entity.id
_entity.type
_entity.pdbx_description
1 polymer ?
#
loop_
_entity_poly.entity_id
_entity_poly.type
_entity_poly.pdbx_seq_one_letter_code
_entity_poly.pdbx_strand_id
1 'polypeptide(L)' 'MKKIIILAAIMLSGCASSTPPICSNKAKISNHTYDIQVFKKENGRYLAGYPFYTWTDKSQFTDTTQCDRLNP' A
#
# COMPACT_ATOMS: atom_id res chain seq x y z
N MET A 1 -2.67 -6.24 56.02
CA MET A 1 -1.86 -6.41 54.79
C MET A 1 -2.79 -6.30 53.58
N LYS A 2 -2.59 -5.33 52.69
CA LYS A 2 -3.33 -5.26 51.41
C LYS A 2 -2.43 -4.57 50.38
N LYS A 3 -1.83 -5.37 49.50
CA LYS A 3 -1.03 -4.88 48.38
C LYS A 3 -1.98 -4.71 47.19
N ILE A 4 -2.23 -3.47 46.80
CA ILE A 4 -3.03 -3.15 45.62
C ILE A 4 -2.10 -3.33 44.41
N ILE A 5 -2.34 -4.38 43.63
CA ILE A 5 -1.64 -4.62 42.37
C ILE A 5 -2.37 -3.83 41.30
N ILE A 6 -1.81 -2.69 40.91
CA ILE A 6 -2.31 -1.89 39.78
C ILE A 6 -1.72 -2.51 38.51
N LEU A 7 -2.52 -3.35 37.83
CA LEU A 7 -2.21 -3.82 36.48
C LEU A 7 -2.32 -2.63 35.53
N ALA A 8 -1.20 -1.99 35.25
CA ALA A 8 -1.11 -1.01 34.16
C ALA A 8 -1.32 -1.76 32.84
N ALA A 9 -2.53 -1.66 32.29
CA ALA A 9 -2.83 -2.12 30.95
C ALA A 9 -2.07 -1.22 29.96
N ILE A 10 -0.88 -1.68 29.55
CA ILE A 10 -0.15 -1.09 28.45
C ILE A 10 -0.96 -1.43 27.20
N MET A 11 -1.83 -0.49 26.80
CA MET A 11 -2.42 -0.53 25.46
C MET A 11 -1.28 -0.37 24.47
N LEU A 12 -0.73 -1.50 24.02
CA LEU A 12 0.16 -1.56 22.87
C LEU A 12 -0.67 -1.16 21.66
N SER A 13 -0.84 0.15 21.43
CA SER A 13 -1.23 0.66 20.12
C SER A 13 -0.07 0.36 19.17
N GLY A 14 -0.03 -0.87 18.65
CA GLY A 14 0.83 -1.22 17.55
C GLY A 14 0.47 -0.28 16.41
N CYS A 15 1.35 0.67 16.10
CA CYS A 15 1.21 1.48 14.91
C CYS A 15 1.34 0.51 13.72
N ALA A 16 0.21 0.03 13.20
CA ALA A 16 0.18 -0.62 11.92
C ALA A 16 0.62 0.46 10.92
N SER A 17 1.87 0.40 10.48
CA SER A 17 2.42 1.32 9.48
C SER A 17 1.85 0.94 8.10
N SER A 18 0.54 1.12 7.92
CA SER A 18 -0.12 1.02 6.62
C SER A 18 0.00 2.39 5.96
N THR A 19 1.09 2.61 5.24
CA THR A 19 1.18 3.77 4.35
C THR A 19 0.01 3.68 3.36
N PRO A 20 -0.87 4.69 3.26
CA PRO A 20 -1.98 4.65 2.31
C PRO A 20 -1.44 4.66 0.86
N PRO A 21 -2.16 4.06 -0.10
CA PRO A 21 -1.78 4.15 -1.50
C PRO A 21 -1.94 5.58 -2.01
N ILE A 22 -1.03 5.99 -2.90
CA ILE A 22 -1.03 7.33 -3.52
C ILE A 22 -1.95 7.39 -4.74
N CYS A 23 -2.17 6.26 -5.42
CA CYS A 23 -3.04 6.12 -6.59
C CYS A 23 -3.33 4.64 -6.88
N SER A 24 -4.12 4.38 -7.91
CA SER A 24 -4.45 3.05 -8.42
C SER A 24 -4.21 2.98 -9.93
N ASN A 25 -3.57 1.92 -10.39
CA ASN A 25 -3.40 1.62 -11.81
C ASN A 25 -4.23 0.40 -12.17
N LYS A 26 -4.63 0.25 -13.42
CA LYS A 26 -5.32 -0.96 -13.88
C LYS A 26 -4.33 -1.96 -14.42
N ALA A 27 -4.49 -3.23 -14.06
CA ALA A 27 -3.75 -4.34 -14.65
C ALA A 27 -4.69 -5.47 -15.05
N LYS A 28 -4.36 -6.18 -16.14
CA LYS A 28 -5.09 -7.38 -16.55
C LYS A 28 -4.43 -8.62 -15.94
N ILE A 29 -5.13 -9.30 -15.06
CA ILE A 29 -4.69 -10.56 -14.45
C ILE A 29 -5.65 -11.64 -14.92
N SER A 30 -5.13 -12.63 -15.66
CA SER A 30 -5.95 -13.60 -16.39
C SER A 30 -6.93 -12.87 -17.32
N ASN A 31 -8.24 -13.06 -17.13
CA ASN A 31 -9.29 -12.47 -17.96
C ASN A 31 -9.97 -11.24 -17.33
N HIS A 32 -9.46 -10.74 -16.20
CA HIS A 32 -10.07 -9.65 -15.46
C HIS A 32 -9.14 -8.44 -15.33
N THR A 33 -9.73 -7.25 -15.30
CA THR A 33 -9.02 -6.01 -15.02
C THR A 33 -9.21 -5.66 -13.56
N TYR A 34 -8.11 -5.45 -12.84
CA TYR A 34 -8.10 -5.10 -11.43
C TYR A 34 -7.49 -3.73 -11.22
N ASP A 35 -8.01 -3.02 -10.21
CA ASP A 35 -7.40 -1.82 -9.67
C ASP A 35 -6.29 -2.22 -8.70
N ILE A 36 -5.05 -1.87 -9.05
CA ILE A 36 -3.84 -2.19 -8.33
C ILE A 36 -3.36 -0.93 -7.61
N GLN A 37 -3.37 -1.00 -6.29
CA GLN A 37 -2.90 0.08 -5.43
C GLN A 37 -1.40 0.31 -5.59
N VAL A 38 -1.02 1.57 -5.79
CA VAL A 38 0.36 2.04 -5.90
C VAL A 38 0.68 2.91 -4.70
N PHE A 39 1.81 2.66 -4.07
CA PHE A 39 2.27 3.33 -2.86
C PHE A 39 3.46 4.27 -3.12
N LYS A 40 4.21 4.04 -4.19
CA LYS A 40 5.37 4.86 -4.56
C LYS A 40 5.63 4.82 -6.06
N LYS A 41 6.18 5.90 -6.63
CA LYS A 41 6.69 5.97 -8.00
C LYS A 41 8.12 6.53 -7.97
N GLU A 42 9.09 5.77 -8.47
CA GLU A 42 10.51 6.18 -8.51
C GLU A 42 11.17 5.66 -9.79
N ASN A 43 11.95 6.49 -10.47
CA ASN A 43 12.70 6.12 -11.68
C ASN A 43 11.84 5.41 -12.74
N GLY A 44 10.57 5.84 -12.90
CA GLY A 44 9.63 5.24 -13.86
C GLY A 44 9.00 3.92 -13.43
N ARG A 45 9.31 3.42 -12.23
CA ARG A 45 8.76 2.19 -11.65
C ARG A 45 7.74 2.49 -10.55
N TYR A 46 6.87 1.53 -10.28
CA TYR A 46 5.77 1.65 -9.32
C TYR A 46 5.93 0.60 -8.22
N LEU A 47 5.88 1.02 -6.95
CA LEU A 47 5.72 0.10 -5.83
C LEU A 47 4.22 -0.18 -5.67
N ALA A 48 3.79 -1.38 -6.04
CA ALA A 48 2.39 -1.72 -6.19
C ALA A 48 2.03 -3.05 -5.50
N GLY A 49 0.75 -3.23 -5.22
CA GLY A 49 0.20 -4.44 -4.59
C GLY A 49 -0.02 -4.31 -3.08
N TYR A 50 -0.93 -5.12 -2.55
CA TYR A 50 -1.24 -5.22 -1.12
C TYR A 50 -1.80 -6.63 -0.84
N PRO A 51 -1.44 -7.30 0.28
CA PRO A 51 -0.49 -6.88 1.31
C PRO A 51 0.99 -7.05 0.91
N PHE A 52 1.25 -7.65 -0.26
CA PHE A 52 2.60 -7.85 -0.78
C PHE A 52 2.95 -6.74 -1.77
N TYR A 53 3.95 -5.93 -1.39
CA TYR A 53 4.43 -4.82 -2.20
C TYR A 53 5.55 -5.27 -3.13
N THR A 54 5.46 -4.92 -4.41
CA THR A 54 6.52 -5.22 -5.38
C THR A 54 6.79 -4.04 -6.31
N TRP A 55 8.05 -3.88 -6.69
CA TRP A 55 8.44 -2.90 -7.69
C TRP A 55 8.17 -3.46 -9.08
N THR A 56 7.36 -2.72 -9.84
CA THR A 56 6.89 -3.15 -11.15
C THR A 56 7.02 -2.03 -12.18
N ASP A 57 7.18 -2.42 -13.43
CA ASP A 57 7.35 -1.48 -14.54
C ASP A 57 6.00 -1.04 -15.10
N LYS A 58 5.97 0.10 -15.79
CA LYS A 58 4.75 0.65 -16.42
C LYS A 58 4.05 -0.38 -17.32
N SER A 59 4.80 -1.25 -17.98
CA SER A 59 4.30 -2.28 -18.91
C SER A 59 3.42 -3.36 -18.25
N GLN A 60 3.45 -3.49 -16.92
CA GLN A 60 2.61 -4.43 -16.19
C GLN A 60 1.18 -3.92 -15.97
N PHE A 61 0.93 -2.66 -16.30
CA PHE A 61 -0.38 -2.02 -16.21
C PHE A 61 -0.99 -1.80 -17.59
N THR A 62 -2.31 -1.92 -17.67
CA THR A 62 -3.10 -1.57 -18.85
C THR A 62 -3.52 -0.10 -18.84
N ASP A 63 -3.61 0.53 -17.66
CA ASP A 63 -3.85 1.98 -17.52
C ASP A 63 -3.05 2.52 -16.33
N THR A 64 -2.28 3.59 -16.57
CA THR A 64 -1.45 4.29 -15.56
C THR A 64 -1.83 5.75 -15.38
N THR A 65 -2.92 6.19 -16.01
CA THR A 65 -3.31 7.60 -16.12
C THR A 65 -3.48 8.27 -14.75
N GLN A 66 -4.01 7.56 -13.76
CA GLN A 66 -4.20 8.13 -12.41
C GLN A 66 -2.86 8.43 -11.74
N CYS A 67 -1.91 7.49 -11.77
CA CYS A 67 -0.61 7.67 -11.14
C CYS A 67 0.32 8.61 -11.91
N ASP A 68 0.23 8.66 -13.24
CA ASP A 68 1.04 9.56 -14.06
C ASP A 68 0.68 11.04 -13.84
N ARG A 69 -0.59 11.34 -13.57
CA ARG A 69 -1.02 12.72 -13.24
C ARG A 69 -0.42 13.27 -11.94
N LEU A 70 0.03 12.40 -11.03
CA LEU A 70 0.62 12.82 -9.75
C LEU A 70 2.08 13.26 -9.88
N ASN A 71 2.76 12.84 -10.95
CA ASN A 71 4.15 13.20 -11.23
C ASN A 71 4.32 13.31 -12.77
N PRO A 72 3.87 14.44 -13.36
CA PRO A 72 3.94 14.71 -14.80
C PRO A 72 5.37 14.87 -15.32
#